data_AF-A0A7C1M783-F1
#
_entry.id   AF-A0A7C1M783-F1
#
_cell.length_a   1.000
_cell.length_b   1.000
_cell.length_c   1.000
_cell.angle_alpha   90.00
_cell.angle_beta   90.00
_cell.angle_gamma   90.00
#
_symmetry.space_group_name_H-M   'P 1'
#
loop_
_entity.id
_entity.type
_entity.pdbx_description
1 polymer ?
#
loop_
_entity_poly.entity_id
_entity_poly.type
_entity_poly.pdbx_seq_one_letter_code
_entity_poly.pdbx_strand_id
1 'polypeptide(L)'
;RELVRDRVRFVVCEADNEDALLQALQTELLHLDDEPEIETTLLIHPHVLQDFALYNEFLGAADGLLTYLDMEGIYQIASFHPDYQFADTAPNAAENYTNRSPFPMLHLLREASLEAAIDSHPDVDGIPPHNIELMNKLGSEKMRGILVACH
;
A
#
# COMPACT_ATOMS: atom_id res chain seq x y z
N ARG A 1 3.25 -19.74 -10.57
CA ARG A 1 2.18 -18.76 -10.25
C ARG A 1 1.35 -19.15 -9.00
N GLU A 2 1.66 -20.25 -8.30
CA GLU A 2 1.15 -20.53 -6.94
C GLU A 2 2.07 -19.99 -5.82
N LEU A 3 3.39 -19.92 -6.04
CA LEU A 3 4.39 -19.52 -5.03
C LEU A 3 4.25 -18.08 -4.47
N VAL A 4 3.49 -17.19 -5.13
CA VAL A 4 3.26 -15.80 -4.66
C VAL A 4 2.10 -15.73 -3.67
N ARG A 5 1.16 -16.70 -3.70
CA ARG A 5 -0.08 -16.63 -2.91
C ARG A 5 0.11 -16.89 -1.42
N ASP A 6 1.12 -17.69 -1.05
CA ASP A 6 1.38 -18.03 0.36
C ASP A 6 2.35 -17.07 1.05
N ARG A 7 2.84 -16.04 0.34
CA ARG A 7 3.81 -15.05 0.84
C ARG A 7 3.20 -13.68 1.13
N VAL A 8 1.91 -13.51 0.81
CA VAL A 8 1.17 -12.26 1.05
C VAL A 8 0.09 -12.53 2.08
N ARG A 9 0.25 -11.92 3.25
CA ARG A 9 -0.74 -11.95 4.33
C ARG A 9 -1.75 -10.82 4.13
N PHE A 10 -3.04 -11.11 4.27
CA PHE A 10 -4.10 -10.10 4.21
C PHE A 10 -4.77 -10.00 5.58
N VAL A 11 -4.84 -8.79 6.12
CA VAL A 11 -5.44 -8.53 7.43
C VAL A 11 -6.46 -7.41 7.30
N VAL A 12 -7.70 -7.68 7.70
CA VAL A 12 -8.72 -6.65 7.85
C VAL A 12 -8.68 -6.17 9.30
N CYS A 13 -8.40 -4.89 9.47
CA CYS A 13 -8.31 -4.21 10.74
C CYS A 13 -9.63 -3.54 11.08
N GLU A 14 -10.17 -3.86 12.25
CA GLU A 14 -11.41 -3.28 12.78
C GLU A 14 -11.16 -1.95 13.53
N ALA A 15 -9.99 -1.33 13.36
CA ALA A 15 -9.67 -0.05 13.99
C ALA A 15 -10.62 1.05 13.50
N ASP A 16 -11.17 1.80 14.44
CA ASP A 16 -12.07 2.93 14.22
C ASP A 16 -11.42 4.29 14.51
N ASN A 17 -10.15 4.28 14.94
CA ASN A 17 -9.36 5.47 15.24
C ASN A 17 -7.86 5.24 14.94
N GLU A 18 -7.11 6.33 14.83
CA GLU A 18 -5.70 6.33 14.41
C GLU A 18 -4.79 5.57 15.38
N ASP A 19 -5.00 5.72 16.70
CA ASP A 19 -4.21 5.02 17.72
C ASP A 19 -4.36 3.50 17.61
N ALA A 20 -5.61 3.03 17.44
CA ALA A 20 -5.91 1.62 17.24
C ALA A 20 -5.30 1.09 15.92
N LEU A 21 -5.30 1.89 14.86
CA LEU A 21 -4.64 1.53 13.60
C LEU A 21 -3.12 1.45 13.76
N LEU A 22 -2.51 2.39 14.49
CA LEU A 22 -1.07 2.39 14.74
C LEU A 22 -0.64 1.15 15.56
N GLN A 23 -1.44 0.73 16.53
CA GLN A 23 -1.23 -0.52 17.26
C GLN A 23 -1.36 -1.76 16.37
N ALA A 24 -2.34 -1.76 15.46
CA ALA A 24 -2.50 -2.85 14.48
C ALA A 24 -1.29 -2.90 13.52
N LEU A 25 -0.84 -1.75 13.04
CA LEU A 25 0.36 -1.62 12.21
C LEU A 25 1.60 -2.18 12.93
N GLN A 26 1.82 -1.78 14.18
CA GLN A 26 2.91 -2.31 15.01
C GLN A 26 2.83 -3.83 15.14
N THR A 27 1.64 -4.37 15.40
CA THR A 27 1.43 -5.82 15.55
C THR A 27 1.79 -6.57 14.28
N GLU A 28 1.39 -6.06 13.11
CA GLU A 28 1.70 -6.71 11.84
C GLU A 28 3.18 -6.55 11.42
N LEU A 29 3.84 -5.44 11.78
CA LEU A 29 5.28 -5.28 11.58
C LEU A 29 6.09 -6.29 12.41
N LEU A 30 5.75 -6.44 13.70
CA LEU A 30 6.40 -7.43 14.56
C LEU A 30 6.12 -8.87 14.09
N HIS A 31 4.90 -9.13 13.63
CA HIS A 31 4.55 -10.44 13.07
C HIS A 31 5.34 -10.77 11.81
N LEU A 32 5.51 -9.80 10.90
CA LEU A 32 6.40 -9.97 9.75
C LEU A 32 7.82 -10.25 10.21
N ASP A 33 8.32 -9.55 11.23
CA ASP A 33 9.68 -9.79 11.71
C ASP A 33 9.90 -11.20 12.28
N ASP A 34 8.91 -11.71 13.03
CA ASP A 34 8.95 -13.06 13.59
C ASP A 34 8.74 -14.17 12.55
N GLU A 35 8.08 -13.89 11.43
CA GLU A 35 7.67 -14.86 10.40
C GLU A 35 8.37 -14.58 9.05
N PRO A 36 9.64 -14.98 8.86
CA PRO A 36 10.41 -14.72 7.64
C PRO A 36 9.85 -15.40 6.38
N GLU A 37 8.95 -16.37 6.53
CA GLU A 37 8.27 -17.01 5.39
C GLU A 37 7.21 -16.10 4.75
N ILE A 38 6.71 -15.11 5.50
CA ILE A 38 5.80 -14.08 5.00
C ILE A 38 6.65 -12.95 4.41
N GLU A 39 6.43 -12.65 3.13
CA GLU A 39 7.17 -11.58 2.44
C GLU A 39 6.54 -10.21 2.68
N THR A 40 5.21 -10.16 2.69
CA THR A 40 4.48 -8.89 2.74
C THR A 40 3.14 -9.05 3.45
N THR A 41 2.66 -7.97 4.08
CA THR A 41 1.33 -7.92 4.68
C THR A 41 0.54 -6.76 4.10
N LEU A 42 -0.68 -7.00 3.65
CA LEU A 42 -1.65 -5.98 3.29
C LEU A 42 -2.63 -5.78 4.45
N LEU A 43 -2.49 -4.64 5.14
CA LEU A 43 -3.34 -4.20 6.24
C LEU A 43 -4.46 -3.31 5.69
N ILE A 44 -5.70 -3.80 5.77
CA ILE A 44 -6.90 -3.17 5.22
C ILE A 44 -7.70 -2.56 6.36
N HIS A 45 -7.96 -1.26 6.34
CA HIS A 45 -8.62 -0.57 7.46
C HIS A 45 -9.88 0.22 7.00
N PRO A 46 -11.01 -0.49 6.81
CA PRO A 46 -12.24 0.09 6.22
C PRO A 46 -13.01 1.05 7.12
N HIS A 47 -12.61 1.21 8.39
CA HIS A 47 -13.37 1.98 9.40
C HIS A 47 -12.68 3.25 9.87
N VAL A 48 -11.46 3.53 9.41
CA VAL A 48 -10.68 4.71 9.80
C VAL A 48 -9.88 5.25 8.61
N LEU A 49 -9.53 6.54 8.66
CA LEU A 49 -8.75 7.25 7.62
C LEU A 49 -9.38 7.18 6.22
N GLN A 50 -10.70 7.38 6.14
CA GLN A 50 -11.41 7.50 4.85
C GLN A 50 -11.19 8.86 4.17
N ASP A 51 -10.77 9.87 4.94
CA ASP A 51 -10.36 11.16 4.40
C ASP A 51 -8.88 11.10 3.99
N PHE A 52 -8.59 11.40 2.72
CA PHE A 52 -7.23 11.27 2.20
C PHE A 52 -6.24 12.24 2.83
N ALA A 53 -6.66 13.42 3.29
CA ALA A 53 -5.77 14.37 3.96
C ALA A 53 -5.33 13.82 5.32
N LEU A 54 -6.28 13.32 6.12
CA LEU A 54 -5.98 12.65 7.38
C LEU A 54 -5.13 11.39 7.17
N TYR A 55 -5.43 10.62 6.12
CA TYR A 55 -4.63 9.45 5.74
C TYR A 55 -3.18 9.83 5.44
N ASN A 56 -2.94 10.89 4.66
CA ASN A 56 -1.58 11.36 4.36
C ASN A 56 -0.84 11.85 5.61
N GLU A 57 -1.53 12.52 6.53
CA GLU A 57 -0.95 12.93 7.81
C GLU A 57 -0.53 11.70 8.64
N PHE A 58 -1.37 10.65 8.66
CA PHE A 58 -1.08 9.39 9.35
C PHE A 58 0.16 8.67 8.81
N LEU A 59 0.48 8.79 7.51
CA LEU A 59 1.70 8.18 6.95
C LEU A 59 2.97 8.64 7.68
N GLY A 60 3.02 9.90 8.14
CA GLY A 60 4.14 10.37 8.97
C GLY A 60 4.24 9.67 10.33
N ALA A 61 3.11 9.29 10.94
CA ALA A 61 3.09 8.50 12.17
C ALA A 61 3.53 7.05 11.90
N ALA A 62 3.12 6.48 10.76
CA ALA A 62 3.53 5.16 10.33
C ALA A 62 5.06 5.08 10.07
N ASP A 63 5.64 6.08 9.41
CA ASP A 63 7.09 6.20 9.23
C ASP A 63 7.81 6.37 10.57
N GLY A 64 7.27 7.22 11.45
CA GLY A 64 7.82 7.40 12.80
C GLY A 64 7.83 6.11 13.63
N LEU A 65 6.85 5.23 13.42
CA LEU A 65 6.80 3.91 14.05
C LEU A 65 7.93 2.99 13.54
N LEU A 66 8.24 3.00 12.23
CA LEU A 66 9.36 2.24 11.69
C LEU A 66 10.68 2.67 12.32
N THR A 67 10.94 3.98 12.40
CA THR A 67 12.14 4.50 13.06
C THR A 67 12.16 4.12 14.55
N TYR A 68 11.01 4.19 15.25
CA TYR A 68 10.92 3.82 16.67
C TYR A 68 11.23 2.34 16.94
N LEU A 69 10.89 1.45 16.01
CA LEU A 69 11.13 0.01 16.12
C LEU A 69 12.49 -0.42 15.54
N ASP A 70 13.36 0.52 15.15
CA ASP A 70 14.61 0.26 14.42
C ASP A 70 14.40 -0.57 13.13
N MET A 71 13.25 -0.34 12.47
CA MET A 71 12.80 -1.04 11.26
C MET A 71 12.90 -0.20 9.98
N GLU A 72 13.36 1.05 10.10
CA GLU A 72 13.72 1.91 8.96
C GLU A 72 14.86 1.28 8.15
N GLY A 73 14.72 1.19 6.82
CA GLY A 73 15.68 0.48 5.95
C GLY A 73 15.49 -1.03 5.92
N ILE A 74 14.54 -1.57 6.68
CA ILE A 74 14.20 -3.02 6.71
C ILE A 74 12.83 -3.23 6.08
N TYR A 75 11.86 -2.39 6.47
CA TYR A 75 10.50 -2.44 5.95
C TYR A 75 10.09 -1.11 5.33
N GLN A 76 9.36 -1.19 4.23
CA GLN A 76 8.73 -0.08 3.56
C GLN A 76 7.20 -0.20 3.64
N ILE A 77 6.53 0.93 3.87
CA ILE A 77 5.07 1.03 3.84
C ILE A 77 4.64 1.64 2.51
N ALA A 78 3.96 0.87 1.68
CA ALA A 78 3.30 1.37 0.48
C ALA A 78 1.83 1.67 0.77
N SER A 79 1.38 2.85 0.35
CA SER A 79 0.06 3.40 0.68
C SER A 79 -0.95 3.28 -0.45
N PHE A 80 -2.17 2.88 -0.11
CA PHE A 80 -3.31 2.78 -1.03
C PHE A 80 -4.56 3.41 -0.41
N HIS A 81 -5.30 4.19 -1.19
CA HIS A 81 -6.49 4.89 -0.70
C HIS A 81 -7.53 5.09 -1.83
N PRO A 82 -8.85 5.06 -1.58
CA PRO A 82 -9.87 5.33 -2.61
C PRO A 82 -9.66 6.64 -3.36
N ASP A 83 -9.33 7.68 -2.61
CA ASP A 83 -9.06 9.02 -3.12
C ASP A 83 -7.56 9.32 -3.29
N TYR A 84 -6.71 8.29 -3.44
CA TYR A 84 -5.27 8.49 -3.59
C TYR A 84 -4.96 9.49 -4.70
N GLN A 85 -4.06 10.43 -4.39
CA GLN A 85 -3.56 11.45 -5.30
C GLN A 85 -2.07 11.69 -5.03
N PHE A 86 -1.23 11.51 -6.04
CA PHE A 86 0.19 11.90 -5.97
C PHE A 86 0.32 13.43 -5.95
N ALA A 87 1.32 13.94 -5.24
CA ALA A 87 1.53 15.37 -5.01
C ALA A 87 1.52 16.23 -6.30
N ASP A 88 2.11 15.72 -7.39
CA ASP A 88 2.25 16.44 -8.66
C ASP A 88 1.17 16.10 -9.70
N THR A 89 0.08 15.47 -9.29
CA THR A 89 -0.98 15.03 -10.22
C THR A 89 -2.31 15.74 -9.99
N ALA A 90 -3.12 15.84 -11.04
CA ALA A 90 -4.51 16.27 -10.91
C ALA A 90 -5.38 15.15 -10.28
N PRO A 91 -6.46 15.48 -9.55
CA PRO A 91 -7.31 14.47 -8.89
C PRO A 91 -7.88 13.39 -9.82
N ASN A 92 -8.03 13.67 -11.12
CA ASN A 92 -8.55 12.73 -12.11
C ASN A 92 -7.46 12.10 -12.99
N ALA A 93 -6.18 12.33 -12.70
CA ALA A 93 -5.08 11.75 -13.45
C ALA A 93 -5.14 10.21 -13.35
N ALA A 94 -4.88 9.52 -14.47
CA ALA A 94 -4.93 8.07 -14.50
C ALA A 94 -3.84 7.43 -13.63
N GLU A 95 -2.73 8.14 -13.42
CA GLU A 95 -1.58 7.74 -12.60
C GLU A 95 -2.00 7.43 -11.17
N ASN A 96 -2.94 8.22 -10.62
CA ASN A 96 -3.47 7.99 -9.29
C ASN A 96 -4.10 6.60 -9.12
N TYR A 97 -4.63 6.01 -10.20
CA TYR A 97 -5.27 4.70 -10.15
C TYR A 97 -4.29 3.54 -9.93
N THR A 98 -2.96 3.78 -9.99
CA THR A 98 -1.98 2.76 -9.58
C THR A 98 -2.03 2.49 -8.08
N ASN A 99 -2.44 3.49 -7.29
CA ASN A 99 -2.49 3.42 -5.83
C ASN A 99 -3.91 3.63 -5.29
N ARG A 100 -4.93 3.71 -6.16
CA ARG A 100 -6.32 3.70 -5.73
C ARG A 100 -6.80 2.31 -5.39
N SER A 101 -7.58 2.23 -4.33
CA SER A 101 -8.12 1.01 -3.79
C SER A 101 -9.56 1.16 -3.32
N PRO A 102 -10.32 0.08 -3.12
CA PRO A 102 -11.69 0.16 -2.59
C PRO A 102 -11.74 0.69 -1.14
N PHE A 103 -10.72 0.40 -0.35
CA PHE A 103 -10.58 0.84 1.04
C PHE A 103 -9.18 1.40 1.29
N PRO A 104 -8.99 2.23 2.33
CA PRO A 104 -7.66 2.58 2.81
C PRO A 104 -6.87 1.33 3.22
N MET A 105 -5.63 1.22 2.74
CA MET A 105 -4.76 0.06 2.98
C MET A 105 -3.29 0.47 3.06
N LEU A 106 -2.57 -0.23 3.93
CA LEU A 106 -1.11 -0.17 4.04
C LEU A 106 -0.51 -1.50 3.61
N HIS A 107 0.45 -1.48 2.70
CA HIS A 107 1.18 -2.65 2.26
C HIS A 107 2.58 -2.62 2.86
N LEU A 108 2.81 -3.50 3.82
CA LEU A 108 4.08 -3.71 4.49
C LEU A 108 4.95 -4.61 3.60
N LEU A 109 6.11 -4.11 3.22
CA LEU A 109 7.06 -4.76 2.31
C LEU A 109 8.42 -4.87 2.99
N ARG A 110 9.13 -5.98 2.78
CA ARG A 110 10.57 -6.05 3.11
C ARG A 110 11.38 -5.33 2.04
N GLU A 111 12.25 -4.41 2.44
CA GLU A 111 13.09 -3.67 1.51
C GLU A 111 14.02 -4.61 0.72
N ALA A 112 14.65 -5.58 1.40
CA ALA A 112 15.50 -6.58 0.73
C ALA A 112 14.75 -7.38 -0.36
N SER A 113 13.47 -7.71 -0.13
CA SER A 113 12.65 -8.42 -1.12
C SER A 113 12.25 -7.51 -2.27
N LEU A 114 12.01 -6.23 -2.00
CA LEU A 114 11.72 -5.22 -3.01
C LEU A 114 12.94 -4.95 -3.90
N GLU A 115 14.12 -4.76 -3.30
CA GLU A 115 15.39 -4.59 -4.01
C GLU A 115 15.70 -5.79 -4.90
N ALA A 116 15.57 -7.01 -4.38
CA ALA A 116 15.78 -8.21 -5.18
C ALA A 116 14.80 -8.30 -6.37
N ALA A 117 13.54 -7.87 -6.18
CA ALA A 117 12.56 -7.82 -7.26
C ALA A 117 12.94 -6.78 -8.32
N ILE A 118 13.40 -5.60 -7.89
CA ILE A 118 13.91 -4.51 -8.74
C ILE A 118 15.12 -5.01 -9.57
N ASP A 119 16.15 -5.55 -8.92
CA ASP A 119 17.37 -6.03 -9.57
C ASP A 119 17.12 -7.16 -10.59
N SER A 120 16.07 -7.95 -10.36
CA SER A 120 15.67 -9.04 -11.26
C SER A 120 14.80 -8.58 -12.45
N HIS A 121 14.25 -7.36 -12.41
CA HIS A 121 13.33 -6.88 -13.44
C HIS A 121 14.11 -6.17 -14.56
N PRO A 122 13.91 -6.57 -15.83
CA PRO A 122 14.73 -6.09 -16.95
C PRO A 122 14.52 -4.60 -17.30
N ASP A 123 13.48 -3.96 -16.78
CA ASP A 123 13.16 -2.53 -17.02
C ASP A 123 12.33 -1.94 -15.86
N VAL A 124 12.97 -1.75 -14.69
CA VAL A 124 12.29 -1.18 -13.51
C VAL A 124 11.88 0.27 -13.75
N ASP A 125 12.75 1.06 -14.38
CA ASP A 125 12.50 2.47 -14.70
C ASP A 125 11.30 2.65 -15.64
N GLY A 126 11.00 1.61 -16.44
CA GLY A 126 9.81 1.54 -17.28
C GLY A 126 8.51 1.22 -16.54
N ILE A 127 8.54 0.70 -15.31
CA ILE A 127 7.32 0.29 -14.57
C ILE A 127 6.39 1.48 -14.32
N PRO A 128 6.83 2.62 -13.74
CA PRO A 128 5.95 3.77 -13.55
C PRO A 128 5.32 4.29 -14.84
N PRO A 129 6.07 4.64 -15.91
CA PRO A 129 5.46 5.12 -17.15
C PRO A 129 4.59 4.07 -17.85
N HIS A 130 4.94 2.78 -17.76
CA HIS A 130 4.09 1.71 -18.31
C HIS A 130 2.77 1.58 -17.56
N ASN A 131 2.79 1.64 -16.23
CA ASN A 131 1.57 1.62 -15.41
C ASN A 131 0.69 2.82 -15.73
N ILE A 132 1.28 4.01 -15.84
CA ILE A 132 0.59 5.25 -16.22
C ILE A 132 -0.05 5.10 -17.62
N GLU A 133 0.71 4.63 -18.62
CA GLU A 133 0.18 4.39 -19.95
C GLU A 133 -0.95 3.37 -19.96
N LEU A 134 -0.81 2.29 -19.20
CA LEU A 134 -1.82 1.23 -19.09
C LEU A 134 -3.09 1.77 -18.43
N MET A 135 -2.96 2.55 -17.35
CA MET A 135 -4.10 3.18 -16.68
C MET A 135 -4.78 4.22 -17.59
N ASN A 136 -4.01 5.01 -18.33
CA ASN A 136 -4.53 5.93 -19.34
C ASN A 136 -5.28 5.20 -20.47
N LYS A 137 -4.75 4.05 -20.94
CA LYS A 137 -5.39 3.20 -21.97
C LYS A 137 -6.66 2.51 -21.47
N LEU A 138 -6.70 2.11 -20.20
CA LEU A 138 -7.87 1.46 -19.57
C LEU A 138 -9.00 2.46 -19.27
N GLY A 139 -8.65 3.72 -19.00
CA GLY A 139 -9.57 4.82 -18.76
C GLY A 139 -10.10 4.85 -17.32
N SER A 140 -10.09 6.04 -16.71
CA SER A 140 -10.54 6.29 -15.33
C SER A 140 -11.99 5.87 -15.06
N GLU A 141 -12.86 5.94 -16.07
CA GLU A 141 -14.28 5.60 -15.96
C GLU A 141 -14.50 4.09 -15.74
N LYS A 142 -13.72 3.24 -16.41
CA LYS A 142 -13.77 1.78 -16.25
C LYS A 142 -13.20 1.33 -14.90
N MET A 143 -12.12 1.96 -14.45
CA MET A 143 -11.51 1.69 -13.15
C MET A 143 -12.42 2.14 -12.00
N ARG A 144 -13.06 3.30 -12.15
CA ARG A 144 -14.09 3.76 -11.20
C ARG A 144 -15.25 2.78 -11.13
N GLY A 145 -15.67 2.21 -12.26
CA GLY A 145 -16.71 1.17 -12.29
C GLY A 145 -16.34 -0.12 -11.53
N ILE A 146 -15.08 -0.57 -11.62
CA ILE A 146 -14.58 -1.74 -10.88
C ILE A 146 -14.50 -1.43 -9.38
N LEU A 147 -13.97 -0.26 -9.01
CA LEU A 147 -13.87 0.16 -7.61
C LEU A 147 -15.25 0.32 -6.96
N VAL A 148 -16.22 0.92 -7.67
CA VAL A 148 -17.60 1.07 -7.18
C VAL A 148 -18.34 -0.27 -7.08
N ALA A 149 -17.99 -1.25 -7.91
CA ALA A 149 -18.60 -2.59 -7.86
C ALA A 149 -18.08 -3.46 -6.70
N CYS A 150 -17.02 -3.04 -6.01
CA CYS A 150 -16.52 -3.69 -4.79
C CYS A 150 -17.27 -3.26 -3.52
N HIS A 151 -18.26 -2.36 -3.65
CA HIS A 151 -19.00 -1.74 -2.56
C HIS A 151 -20.33 -2.42 -2.24
#